data_AF-A0A8B6XQP5-F1
#
_entry.id   AF-A0A8B6XQP5-F1
#
_cell.length_a   1.000
_cell.length_b   1.000
_cell.length_c   1.000
_cell.angle_alpha   90.00
_cell.angle_beta   90.00
_cell.angle_gamma   90.00
#
_symmetry.space_group_name_H-M   'P 1'
#
loop_
_entity.id
_entity.type
_entity.pdbx_description
1 polymer ?
#
loop_
_entity_poly.entity_id
_entity_poly.type
_entity_poly.pdbx_seq_one_letter_code
_entity_poly.pdbx_strand_id
1 'polypeptide(L)'
;MTDQYVPQKTLLDILNLNDGIDIKWSHAVNSKKKLLNSLTDNTITMLEADVILGPNNEPIMAHSPSDLSDISLSEWLIEAFNHGKKGIKLDFKQTEAIVPSLNILKTIMKFNTSIPVILNADILEGPNNLLTKPVDANIFIEKCKQINNAILSPGWTSAFNGSLSEGYSWSHVQQMFELVNDTGLHVTFPVRASLVNRSMKQLLWLLCQNKSFTLTVWTSISDVFDLNELLFLRKYKSLVYFDMPNDEINLIK
;
A
#
# COMPACT_ATOMS: atom_id res chain seq x y z
N MET A 1 17.44 26.37 -18.25
CA MET A 1 17.56 24.89 -18.20
C MET A 1 16.16 24.37 -18.05
N THR A 2 15.59 23.83 -19.13
CA THR A 2 14.31 23.14 -19.09
C THR A 2 14.56 21.82 -18.37
N ASP A 3 14.12 21.70 -17.13
CA ASP A 3 14.00 20.39 -16.48
C ASP A 3 13.16 19.52 -17.41
N GLN A 4 13.79 18.56 -18.07
CA GLN A 4 13.07 17.51 -18.79
C GLN A 4 12.30 16.76 -17.72
N TYR A 5 11.00 17.05 -17.64
CA TYR A 5 10.06 16.25 -16.87
C TYR A 5 10.10 14.83 -17.41
N VAL A 6 10.88 13.96 -16.77
CA VAL A 6 10.82 12.52 -17.00
C VAL A 6 9.58 12.03 -16.25
N PRO A 7 8.55 11.53 -16.93
CA PRO A 7 7.37 11.02 -16.25
C PRO A 7 7.79 9.90 -15.31
N GLN A 8 7.43 10.00 -14.03
CA GLN A 8 7.61 8.92 -13.09
C GLN A 8 6.78 7.72 -13.57
N LYS A 9 7.41 6.55 -13.69
CA LYS A 9 6.73 5.32 -14.11
C LYS A 9 5.68 4.93 -13.06
N THR A 10 4.49 4.54 -13.51
CA THR A 10 3.45 3.99 -12.64
C THR A 10 3.80 2.58 -12.18
N LEU A 11 3.09 2.03 -11.19
CA LEU A 11 3.25 0.64 -10.77
C LEU A 11 3.07 -0.34 -11.93
N LEU A 12 2.06 -0.09 -12.78
CA LEU A 12 1.78 -0.92 -13.95
C LEU A 12 2.91 -0.87 -14.98
N ASP A 13 3.51 0.31 -15.22
CA ASP A 13 4.67 0.45 -16.11
C ASP A 13 5.87 -0.34 -15.60
N ILE A 14 6.11 -0.34 -14.28
CA ILE A 14 7.23 -1.06 -13.66
C ILE A 14 7.00 -2.57 -13.72
N LEU A 15 5.76 -3.02 -13.50
CA LEU A 15 5.38 -4.43 -13.55
C LEU A 15 5.12 -4.95 -14.97
N ASN A 16 5.15 -4.08 -15.99
CA ASN A 16 4.78 -4.37 -17.37
C ASN A 16 3.37 -4.98 -17.50
N LEU A 17 2.41 -4.35 -16.83
CA LEU A 17 0.99 -4.71 -16.83
C LEU A 17 0.15 -3.58 -17.45
N ASN A 18 -1.06 -3.90 -17.92
CA ASN A 18 -1.99 -2.91 -18.49
C ASN A 18 -3.18 -2.61 -17.59
N ASP A 19 -3.44 -3.46 -16.61
CA ASP A 19 -4.66 -3.45 -15.82
C ASP A 19 -4.36 -3.72 -14.35
N GLY A 20 -4.89 -2.88 -13.46
CA GLY A 20 -4.69 -2.98 -12.01
C GLY A 20 -5.22 -4.26 -11.38
N ILE A 21 -6.16 -4.93 -12.03
CA ILE A 21 -6.67 -6.25 -11.57
C ILE A 21 -5.66 -7.39 -11.79
N ASP A 22 -4.70 -7.20 -12.70
CA ASP A 22 -3.70 -8.22 -13.04
C ASP A 22 -2.57 -8.28 -12.01
N ILE A 23 -2.46 -7.27 -11.15
CA ILE A 23 -1.56 -7.30 -10.00
C ILE A 23 -2.08 -8.37 -9.03
N LYS A 24 -1.23 -9.37 -8.75
CA LYS A 24 -1.52 -10.45 -7.81
C LYS A 24 -0.69 -10.29 -6.55
N TRP A 25 -1.39 -10.22 -5.43
CA TRP A 25 -0.83 -9.92 -4.13
C TRP A 25 -0.67 -11.20 -3.32
N SER A 26 0.46 -11.32 -2.63
CA SER A 26 0.55 -12.17 -1.47
C SER A 26 0.54 -11.27 -0.25
N HIS A 27 -0.56 -11.31 0.51
CA HIS A 27 -0.77 -10.46 1.69
C HIS A 27 -0.11 -11.05 2.93
N ALA A 28 0.26 -10.20 3.90
CA ALA A 28 0.78 -10.57 5.22
C ALA A 28 1.90 -11.62 5.13
N VAL A 29 2.91 -11.38 4.29
CA VAL A 29 4.07 -12.26 4.07
C VAL A 29 5.06 -12.08 5.22
N ASN A 30 4.61 -12.35 6.44
CA ASN A 30 5.31 -12.00 7.68
C ASN A 30 6.14 -13.16 8.27
N SER A 31 6.40 -14.22 7.51
CA SER A 31 7.22 -15.35 7.98
C SER A 31 8.14 -15.89 6.90
N LYS A 32 9.24 -16.52 7.30
CA LYS A 32 10.20 -17.17 6.38
C LYS A 32 9.51 -18.15 5.44
N LYS A 33 8.62 -18.99 6.01
CA LYS A 33 7.87 -19.99 5.24
C LYS A 33 6.98 -19.34 4.18
N LYS A 34 6.23 -18.30 4.56
CA LYS A 34 5.32 -17.64 3.63
C LYS A 34 6.09 -16.88 2.56
N LEU A 35 7.18 -16.20 2.91
CA LEU A 35 8.06 -15.54 1.96
C LEU A 35 8.57 -16.52 0.89
N LEU A 36 9.10 -17.67 1.30
CA LEU A 36 9.58 -18.70 0.37
C LEU A 36 8.46 -19.18 -0.58
N ASN A 37 7.28 -19.46 -0.05
CA ASN A 37 6.13 -19.87 -0.86
C ASN A 37 5.72 -18.77 -1.86
N SER A 38 5.65 -17.52 -1.43
CA SER A 38 5.23 -16.41 -2.29
C SER A 38 6.27 -16.05 -3.35
N LEU A 39 7.57 -16.25 -3.07
CA LEU A 39 8.64 -16.06 -4.05
C LEU A 39 8.58 -17.12 -5.15
N THR A 40 8.27 -18.38 -4.79
CA THR A 40 8.20 -19.51 -5.73
C THR A 40 6.90 -19.57 -6.54
N ASP A 41 5.83 -18.93 -6.08
CA ASP A 41 4.57 -18.83 -6.81
C ASP A 41 4.66 -17.83 -7.97
N ASN A 42 4.71 -18.33 -9.20
CA ASN A 42 4.80 -17.51 -10.41
C ASN A 42 3.55 -16.67 -10.73
N THR A 43 2.42 -16.91 -10.04
CA THR A 43 1.21 -16.11 -10.22
C THR A 43 1.26 -14.79 -9.45
N ILE A 44 2.04 -14.72 -8.36
CA ILE A 44 2.19 -13.54 -7.53
C ILE A 44 3.09 -12.50 -8.21
N THR A 45 2.69 -11.23 -8.18
CA THR A 45 3.50 -10.10 -8.68
C THR A 45 3.96 -9.17 -7.58
N MET A 46 3.22 -9.06 -6.47
CA MET A 46 3.50 -8.19 -5.34
C MET A 46 3.53 -8.97 -4.02
N LEU A 47 4.52 -8.69 -3.18
CA LEU A 47 4.61 -9.15 -1.81
C LEU A 47 4.25 -8.00 -0.87
N GLU A 48 3.28 -8.20 -0.01
CA GLU A 48 2.92 -7.25 1.05
C GLU A 48 3.29 -7.86 2.41
N ALA A 49 3.92 -7.05 3.27
CA ALA A 49 4.31 -7.46 4.61
C ALA A 49 4.14 -6.32 5.59
N ASP A 50 3.64 -6.66 6.78
CA ASP A 50 3.45 -5.75 7.89
C ASP A 50 4.79 -5.52 8.62
N VAL A 51 5.10 -4.28 8.98
CA VAL A 51 6.36 -3.90 9.63
C VAL A 51 6.08 -3.23 10.98
N ILE A 52 6.70 -3.79 12.02
CA ILE A 52 6.74 -3.21 13.38
C ILE A 52 8.18 -3.08 13.87
N LEU A 53 8.37 -2.34 14.96
CA LEU A 53 9.65 -2.29 15.66
C LEU A 53 9.72 -3.45 16.66
N GLY A 54 10.61 -4.40 16.41
CA GLY A 54 10.86 -5.54 17.27
C GLY A 54 11.84 -5.24 18.42
N PRO A 55 12.24 -6.28 19.16
CA PRO A 55 13.26 -6.17 20.20
C PRO A 55 14.56 -5.54 19.68
N ASN A 56 15.29 -4.84 20.54
CA ASN A 56 16.55 -4.15 20.20
C ASN A 56 16.42 -3.09 19.10
N ASN A 57 15.22 -2.54 18.87
CA ASN A 57 14.92 -1.59 17.81
C ASN A 57 15.18 -2.13 16.39
N GLU A 58 15.07 -3.45 16.20
CA GLU A 58 15.18 -4.09 14.89
C GLU A 58 13.80 -4.20 14.24
N PRO A 59 13.59 -3.68 13.01
CA PRO A 59 12.34 -3.90 12.29
C PRO A 59 12.16 -5.37 11.92
N ILE A 60 10.98 -5.89 12.20
CA ILE A 60 10.60 -7.29 11.95
C ILE A 60 9.28 -7.34 11.18
N MET A 61 9.05 -8.44 10.47
CA MET A 61 7.78 -8.63 9.77
C MET A 61 6.74 -9.20 10.72
N ALA A 62 5.74 -8.40 11.09
CA ALA A 62 4.65 -8.75 12.00
C ALA A 62 3.55 -7.68 11.95
N HIS A 63 2.31 -8.10 12.19
CA HIS A 63 1.15 -7.22 12.16
C HIS A 63 0.93 -6.51 13.51
N SER A 64 1.21 -7.22 14.61
CA SER A 64 1.05 -6.71 15.97
C SER A 64 2.25 -7.07 16.85
N PRO A 65 2.52 -6.31 17.93
CA PRO A 65 3.57 -6.65 18.90
C PRO A 65 3.40 -8.00 19.60
N SER A 66 2.17 -8.55 19.61
CA SER A 66 1.90 -9.88 20.16
C SER A 66 2.22 -11.03 19.21
N ASP A 67 2.50 -10.73 17.94
CA ASP A 67 2.82 -11.76 16.95
C ASP A 67 4.25 -12.29 17.19
N LEU A 68 4.41 -13.60 17.05
CA LEU A 68 5.74 -14.21 17.00
C LEU A 68 6.27 -14.07 15.57
N SER A 69 7.27 -13.21 15.38
CA SER A 69 7.99 -13.07 14.10
C SER A 69 9.22 -13.97 14.06
N ASP A 70 9.44 -14.66 12.93
CA ASP A 70 10.63 -15.47 12.66
C ASP A 70 11.57 -14.84 11.62
N ILE A 71 11.26 -13.61 11.17
CA ILE A 71 11.98 -12.93 10.10
C ILE A 71 12.14 -11.43 10.36
N SER A 72 13.38 -10.96 10.31
CA SER A 72 13.68 -9.53 10.30
C SER A 72 13.33 -8.89 8.95
N LEU A 73 13.10 -7.58 8.94
CA LEU A 73 12.91 -6.85 7.70
C LEU A 73 14.15 -6.92 6.79
N SER A 74 15.35 -6.95 7.38
CA SER A 74 16.59 -7.09 6.63
C SER A 74 16.66 -8.43 5.88
N GLU A 75 16.40 -9.55 6.57
CA GLU A 75 16.36 -10.88 5.93
C GLU A 75 15.30 -10.91 4.82
N TRP A 76 14.10 -10.42 5.11
CA TRP A 76 12.99 -10.41 4.15
C TRP A 76 13.33 -9.62 2.88
N LEU A 77 13.88 -8.41 3.03
CA LEU A 77 14.26 -7.57 1.89
C LEU A 77 15.40 -8.20 1.08
N ILE A 78 16.41 -8.78 1.74
CA ILE A 78 17.51 -9.46 1.04
C ILE A 78 16.96 -10.58 0.15
N GLU A 79 16.10 -11.44 0.67
CA GLU A 79 15.49 -12.54 -0.10
C GLU A 79 14.62 -12.01 -1.26
N ALA A 80 13.75 -11.02 -1.00
CA ALA A 80 12.89 -10.45 -2.03
C ALA A 80 13.69 -9.77 -3.16
N PHE A 81 14.72 -8.98 -2.81
CA PHE A 81 15.56 -8.31 -3.79
C PHE A 81 16.50 -9.26 -4.55
N ASN A 82 17.02 -10.30 -3.90
CA ASN A 82 17.82 -11.34 -4.55
C ASN A 82 16.99 -12.14 -5.56
N HIS A 83 15.73 -12.42 -5.25
CA HIS A 83 14.83 -13.08 -6.20
C HIS A 83 14.50 -12.17 -7.40
N GLY A 84 14.29 -10.88 -7.16
CA GLY A 84 14.29 -9.85 -8.21
C GLY A 84 13.06 -9.79 -9.12
N LYS A 85 12.04 -10.63 -8.90
CA LYS A 85 10.86 -10.76 -9.79
C LYS A 85 9.53 -10.30 -9.19
N LYS A 86 9.52 -9.87 -7.92
CA LYS A 86 8.29 -9.49 -7.20
C LYS A 86 8.44 -8.06 -6.72
N GLY A 87 7.41 -7.25 -6.91
CA GLY A 87 7.33 -5.95 -6.26
C GLY A 87 7.06 -6.10 -4.75
N ILE A 88 7.32 -5.03 -4.02
CA ILE A 88 7.31 -5.02 -2.55
C ILE A 88 6.34 -3.94 -2.08
N LYS A 89 5.52 -4.25 -1.07
CA LYS A 89 4.72 -3.30 -0.31
C LYS A 89 5.05 -3.49 1.18
N LEU A 90 5.64 -2.47 1.79
CA LEU A 90 5.93 -2.45 3.24
C LEU A 90 4.81 -1.69 3.94
N ASP A 91 4.06 -2.37 4.82
CA ASP A 91 2.96 -1.78 5.57
C ASP A 91 3.38 -1.47 7.01
N PHE A 92 3.73 -0.21 7.26
CA PHE A 92 4.18 0.25 8.58
C PHE A 92 3.00 0.39 9.54
N LYS A 93 3.05 -0.37 10.64
CA LYS A 93 2.02 -0.30 11.69
C LYS A 93 2.36 0.68 12.81
N GLN A 94 3.60 1.14 12.87
CA GLN A 94 4.12 1.97 13.94
C GLN A 94 5.12 3.01 13.40
N THR A 95 5.02 4.23 13.91
CA THR A 95 5.89 5.35 13.52
C THR A 95 7.37 5.04 13.78
N GLU A 96 7.66 4.37 14.89
CA GLU A 96 8.99 4.05 15.38
C GLU A 96 9.74 3.08 14.45
N ALA A 97 9.00 2.28 13.65
CA ALA A 97 9.57 1.35 12.69
C ALA A 97 10.05 2.03 11.39
N ILE A 98 9.57 3.23 11.07
CA ILE A 98 9.80 3.89 9.77
C ILE A 98 11.28 4.14 9.54
N VAL A 99 11.92 4.94 10.40
CA VAL A 99 13.31 5.38 10.17
C VAL A 99 14.29 4.21 10.10
N PRO A 100 14.28 3.24 11.04
CA PRO A 100 15.17 2.08 10.96
C PRO A 100 14.94 1.24 9.69
N SER A 101 13.68 1.02 9.29
CA SER A 101 13.35 0.23 8.10
C SER A 101 13.80 0.89 6.81
N LEU A 102 13.55 2.20 6.68
CA LEU A 102 13.94 2.95 5.49
C LEU A 102 15.47 3.04 5.34
N ASN A 103 16.23 3.04 6.44
CA ASN A 103 17.70 2.96 6.39
C ASN A 103 18.19 1.63 5.80
N ILE A 104 17.55 0.51 6.18
CA ILE A 104 17.85 -0.82 5.64
C ILE A 104 17.48 -0.86 4.15
N LEU A 105 16.24 -0.47 3.82
CA LEU A 105 15.75 -0.43 2.44
C LEU A 105 16.65 0.41 1.52
N LYS A 106 17.01 1.62 1.95
CA LYS A 106 17.91 2.52 1.20
C LYS A 106 19.28 1.90 0.95
N THR A 107 19.78 1.08 1.87
CA THR A 107 21.06 0.39 1.72
C THR A 107 20.96 -0.71 0.66
N ILE A 108 19.88 -1.50 0.67
CA ILE A 108 19.64 -2.59 -0.28
C ILE A 108 19.37 -2.05 -1.69
N MET A 109 18.55 -1.00 -1.81
CA MET A 109 18.18 -0.41 -3.11
C MET A 109 19.34 0.25 -3.86
N LYS A 110 20.48 0.53 -3.21
CA LYS A 110 21.70 1.02 -3.90
C LYS A 110 22.18 0.06 -5.00
N PHE A 111 21.86 -1.22 -4.87
CA PHE A 111 22.35 -2.27 -5.77
C PHE A 111 21.28 -2.77 -6.74
N ASN A 112 20.00 -2.47 -6.50
CA ASN A 112 18.89 -2.89 -7.35
C ASN A 112 17.72 -1.90 -7.25
N THR A 113 17.44 -1.20 -8.35
CA THR A 113 16.39 -0.16 -8.43
C THR A 113 15.22 -0.56 -9.33
N SER A 114 15.20 -1.79 -9.85
CA SER A 114 14.20 -2.23 -10.84
C SER A 114 12.93 -2.79 -10.19
N ILE A 115 12.99 -3.12 -8.90
CA ILE A 115 11.84 -3.65 -8.15
C ILE A 115 10.95 -2.48 -7.68
N PRO A 116 9.64 -2.49 -7.98
CA PRO A 116 8.75 -1.47 -7.45
C PRO A 116 8.59 -1.65 -5.93
N VAL A 117 8.71 -0.55 -5.20
CA VAL A 117 8.52 -0.51 -3.75
C VAL A 117 7.39 0.44 -3.41
N ILE A 118 6.37 -0.07 -2.72
CA ILE A 118 5.27 0.70 -2.15
C ILE A 118 5.54 0.84 -0.65
N LEU A 119 5.48 2.06 -0.14
CA LEU A 119 5.58 2.37 1.28
C LEU A 119 4.19 2.71 1.77
N ASN A 120 3.59 1.86 2.59
CA ASN A 120 2.22 1.95 3.06
C ASN A 120 2.17 2.25 4.56
N ALA A 121 1.22 3.10 4.96
CA ALA A 121 0.87 3.30 6.38
C ALA A 121 -0.49 3.98 6.47
N ASP A 122 -1.27 3.65 7.50
CA ASP A 122 -2.45 4.44 7.87
C ASP A 122 -2.01 5.66 8.69
N ILE A 123 -2.07 6.85 8.08
CA ILE A 123 -1.52 8.09 8.64
C ILE A 123 -2.57 9.12 9.06
N LEU A 124 -3.83 8.88 8.69
CA LEU A 124 -4.97 9.70 9.08
C LEU A 124 -6.04 8.84 9.75
N GLU A 125 -6.87 9.47 10.59
CA GLU A 125 -8.06 8.82 11.10
C GLU A 125 -9.10 8.64 9.99
N GLY A 126 -9.70 7.46 9.93
CA GLY A 126 -10.71 7.12 8.93
C GLY A 126 -12.05 6.73 9.55
N PRO A 127 -13.02 6.36 8.69
CA PRO A 127 -14.34 5.91 9.14
C PRO A 127 -14.24 4.68 10.06
N ASN A 128 -15.08 4.66 11.09
CA ASN A 128 -15.33 3.50 11.97
C ASN A 128 -14.17 2.99 12.83
N ASN A 129 -12.99 3.64 12.86
CA ASN A 129 -11.88 3.17 13.68
C ASN A 129 -11.19 4.29 14.48
N LEU A 130 -11.87 4.73 15.54
CA LEU A 130 -11.37 5.80 16.43
C LEU A 130 -10.36 5.29 17.47
N LEU A 131 -10.17 3.97 17.60
CA LEU A 131 -9.31 3.39 18.63
C LEU A 131 -7.87 3.17 18.14
N THR A 132 -7.69 2.93 16.84
CA THR A 132 -6.36 2.78 16.26
C THR A 132 -5.75 4.16 16.03
N LYS A 133 -4.69 4.47 16.78
CA LYS A 133 -3.88 5.66 16.55
C LYS A 133 -3.15 5.53 15.20
N PRO A 134 -3.27 6.51 14.29
CA PRO A 134 -2.53 6.52 13.05
C PRO A 134 -1.01 6.65 13.28
N VAL A 135 -0.25 6.21 12.28
CA VAL A 135 1.17 6.53 12.13
C VAL A 135 1.32 8.05 11.94
N ASP A 136 2.41 8.64 12.45
CA ASP A 136 2.66 10.07 12.30
C ASP A 136 2.85 10.44 10.81
N ALA A 137 1.90 11.20 10.28
CA ALA A 137 1.85 11.59 8.87
C ALA A 137 3.11 12.35 8.42
N ASN A 138 3.61 13.27 9.24
CA ASN A 138 4.76 14.10 8.87
C ASN A 138 6.04 13.25 8.82
N ILE A 139 6.25 12.40 9.83
CA ILE A 139 7.39 11.48 9.84
C ILE A 139 7.31 10.53 8.65
N PHE A 140 6.15 9.95 8.39
CA PHE A 140 5.98 9.01 7.27
C PHE A 140 6.30 9.67 5.93
N ILE A 141 5.67 10.80 5.62
CA ILE A 141 5.82 11.48 4.33
C ILE A 141 7.26 11.99 4.15
N GLU A 142 7.81 12.70 5.12
CA GLU A 142 9.14 13.31 5.01
C GLU A 142 10.26 12.28 4.91
N LYS A 143 10.10 11.10 5.51
CA LYS A 143 11.09 10.02 5.39
C LYS A 143 10.91 9.21 4.12
N CYS A 144 9.68 8.90 3.71
CA CYS A 144 9.42 8.14 2.48
C CYS A 144 9.86 8.89 1.21
N LYS A 145 9.75 10.23 1.18
CA LYS A 145 10.30 11.08 0.10
C LYS A 145 11.79 10.86 -0.19
N GLN A 146 12.54 10.33 0.76
CA GLN A 146 13.99 10.11 0.63
C GLN A 146 14.34 8.79 -0.07
N ILE A 147 13.33 7.97 -0.39
CA ILE A 147 13.48 6.70 -1.10
C ILE A 147 13.17 6.93 -2.58
N ASN A 148 14.22 6.91 -3.40
CA ASN A 148 14.10 7.10 -4.84
C ASN A 148 13.19 6.04 -5.46
N ASN A 149 12.29 6.48 -6.35
CA ASN A 149 11.36 5.64 -7.10
C ASN A 149 10.35 4.84 -6.24
N ALA A 150 10.21 5.14 -4.94
CA ALA A 150 9.14 4.56 -4.14
C ALA A 150 7.78 5.16 -4.51
N ILE A 151 6.74 4.35 -4.33
CA ILE A 151 5.34 4.75 -4.44
C ILE A 151 4.82 4.93 -3.01
N LEU A 152 4.22 6.09 -2.72
CA LEU A 152 3.60 6.33 -1.42
C LEU A 152 2.21 5.70 -1.38
N SER A 153 1.85 5.06 -0.28
CA SER A 153 0.52 4.48 -0.06
C SER A 153 -0.06 4.90 1.30
N PRO A 154 -0.41 6.19 1.47
CA PRO A 154 -0.91 6.72 2.73
C PRO A 154 -2.41 6.44 2.85
N GLY A 155 -2.79 5.75 3.91
CA GLY A 155 -4.14 5.30 4.20
C GLY A 155 -4.79 6.00 5.39
N TRP A 156 -5.95 5.46 5.75
CA TRP A 156 -6.71 5.87 6.91
C TRP A 156 -6.96 4.68 7.83
N THR A 157 -6.80 4.88 9.14
CA THR A 157 -7.24 3.89 10.13
C THR A 157 -8.75 3.73 10.00
N SER A 158 -9.19 2.60 9.44
CA SER A 158 -10.59 2.38 9.10
C SER A 158 -11.03 0.99 9.52
N ALA A 159 -12.33 0.80 9.71
CA ALA A 159 -12.92 -0.50 10.00
C ALA A 159 -14.26 -0.69 9.27
N PHE A 160 -14.68 -1.94 9.16
CA PHE A 160 -16.04 -2.26 8.80
C PHE A 160 -16.90 -2.36 10.08
N ASN A 161 -18.00 -1.61 10.14
CA ASN A 161 -18.88 -1.55 11.31
C ASN A 161 -20.12 -2.47 11.18
N GLY A 162 -20.15 -3.37 10.20
CA GLY A 162 -21.30 -4.23 9.91
C GLY A 162 -22.33 -3.63 8.94
N SER A 163 -22.11 -2.42 8.44
CA SER A 163 -23.01 -1.71 7.50
C SER A 163 -22.25 -1.01 6.37
N LEU A 164 -22.90 -0.87 5.21
CA LEU A 164 -22.42 -0.11 4.05
C LEU A 164 -22.95 1.34 4.03
N SER A 165 -23.34 1.86 5.19
CA SER A 165 -23.92 3.20 5.34
C SER A 165 -22.87 4.31 5.49
N GLU A 166 -21.60 3.96 5.70
CA GLU A 166 -20.51 4.90 5.93
C GLU A 166 -19.43 4.84 4.85
N GLY A 167 -18.65 5.91 4.75
CA GLY A 167 -17.60 6.08 3.75
C GLY A 167 -16.63 7.21 4.10
N TYR A 168 -15.61 7.37 3.28
CA TYR A 168 -14.70 8.51 3.31
C TYR A 168 -15.45 9.81 3.03
N SER A 169 -15.49 10.69 4.03
CA SER A 169 -16.06 12.03 3.91
C SER A 169 -15.18 12.93 3.04
N TRP A 170 -15.72 14.10 2.65
CA TRP A 170 -14.92 15.14 1.98
C TRP A 170 -13.72 15.57 2.83
N SER A 171 -13.91 15.70 4.14
CA SER A 171 -12.83 16.04 5.08
C SER A 171 -11.70 15.00 5.02
N HIS A 172 -12.02 13.71 4.95
CA HIS A 172 -11.00 12.66 4.89
C HIS A 172 -10.12 12.78 3.64
N VAL A 173 -10.71 12.97 2.46
CA VAL A 173 -9.95 13.05 1.20
C VAL A 173 -9.24 14.40 1.03
N GLN A 174 -9.78 15.48 1.56
CA GLN A 174 -9.15 16.81 1.52
C GLN A 174 -7.92 16.88 2.42
N GLN A 175 -8.01 16.37 3.65
CA GLN A 175 -6.84 16.28 4.54
C GLN A 175 -5.73 15.41 3.95
N MET A 176 -6.10 14.27 3.36
CA MET A 176 -5.12 13.41 2.68
C MET A 176 -4.47 14.14 1.51
N PHE A 177 -5.26 14.84 0.68
CA PHE A 177 -4.77 15.62 -0.44
C PHE A 177 -3.75 16.69 -0.01
N GLU A 178 -4.07 17.47 1.03
CA GLU A 178 -3.19 18.51 1.56
C GLU A 178 -1.81 17.98 1.98
N LEU A 179 -1.77 16.76 2.53
CA LEU A 179 -0.52 16.11 2.93
C LEU A 179 0.35 15.67 1.74
N VAL A 180 -0.27 15.22 0.65
CA VAL A 180 0.45 14.53 -0.43
C VAL A 180 0.65 15.34 -1.71
N ASN A 181 -0.11 16.43 -1.90
CA ASN A 181 -0.13 17.20 -3.14
C ASN A 181 1.26 17.68 -3.59
N ASP A 182 2.08 18.12 -2.63
CA ASP A 182 3.38 18.74 -2.91
C ASP A 182 4.55 17.74 -2.80
N THR A 183 4.25 16.44 -2.70
CA THR A 183 5.30 15.42 -2.53
C THR A 183 6.08 15.15 -3.81
N GLY A 184 5.47 15.38 -4.97
CA GLY A 184 6.03 15.02 -6.27
C GLY A 184 6.16 13.51 -6.53
N LEU A 185 5.67 12.66 -5.62
CA LEU A 185 5.72 11.20 -5.74
C LEU A 185 4.45 10.65 -6.42
N HIS A 186 4.54 9.43 -6.96
CA HIS A 186 3.36 8.61 -7.24
C HIS A 186 2.71 8.21 -5.92
N VAL A 187 1.40 8.39 -5.81
CA VAL A 187 0.61 8.06 -4.62
C VAL A 187 -0.49 7.10 -4.99
N THR A 188 -0.64 6.01 -4.23
CA THR A 188 -1.78 5.10 -4.35
C THR A 188 -2.54 5.06 -3.03
N PHE A 189 -3.79 5.51 -3.00
CA PHE A 189 -4.54 5.58 -1.74
C PHE A 189 -5.16 4.20 -1.43
N PRO A 190 -4.78 3.54 -0.33
CA PRO A 190 -5.39 2.28 0.07
C PRO A 190 -6.81 2.56 0.61
N VAL A 191 -7.81 2.10 -0.13
CA VAL A 191 -9.24 2.31 0.20
C VAL A 191 -9.89 0.98 0.55
N ARG A 192 -10.58 0.93 1.68
CA ARG A 192 -11.29 -0.26 2.13
C ARG A 192 -12.55 -0.45 1.28
N ALA A 193 -12.72 -1.63 0.69
CA ALA A 193 -13.80 -1.96 -0.24
C ALA A 193 -15.20 -1.67 0.35
N SER A 194 -15.40 -1.97 1.63
CA SER A 194 -16.66 -1.75 2.35
C SER A 194 -17.09 -0.27 2.44
N LEU A 195 -16.16 0.66 2.27
CA LEU A 195 -16.41 2.10 2.35
C LEU A 195 -16.64 2.74 0.97
N VAL A 196 -16.33 2.05 -0.14
CA VAL A 196 -16.38 2.63 -1.49
C VAL A 196 -17.77 3.13 -1.86
N ASN A 197 -18.83 2.38 -1.51
CA ASN A 197 -20.23 2.68 -1.85
C ASN A 197 -20.67 4.08 -1.42
N ARG A 198 -20.14 4.60 -0.30
CA ARG A 198 -20.48 5.94 0.20
C ARG A 198 -19.40 6.98 -0.04
N SER A 199 -18.39 6.64 -0.84
CA SER A 199 -17.18 7.45 -1.04
C SER A 199 -16.87 7.76 -2.50
N MET A 200 -17.64 7.22 -3.46
CA MET A 200 -17.28 7.27 -4.89
C MET A 200 -16.95 8.70 -5.38
N LYS A 201 -17.76 9.69 -5.01
CA LYS A 201 -17.53 11.09 -5.42
C LYS A 201 -16.21 11.65 -4.86
N GLN A 202 -15.90 11.33 -3.61
CA GLN A 202 -14.70 11.77 -2.91
C GLN A 202 -13.45 11.10 -3.48
N LEU A 203 -13.52 9.79 -3.74
CA LEU A 203 -12.41 9.02 -4.30
C LEU A 203 -12.09 9.43 -5.73
N LEU A 204 -13.12 9.63 -6.57
CA LEU A 204 -12.92 10.14 -7.94
C LEU A 204 -12.38 11.58 -7.93
N TRP A 205 -12.84 12.43 -7.01
CA TRP A 205 -12.28 13.77 -6.85
C TRP A 205 -10.79 13.71 -6.50
N LEU A 206 -10.38 12.81 -5.60
CA LEU A 206 -8.99 12.64 -5.20
C LEU A 206 -8.12 12.21 -6.39
N LEU A 207 -8.58 11.24 -7.19
CA LEU A 207 -7.92 10.83 -8.44
C LEU A 207 -7.76 11.98 -9.45
N CYS A 208 -8.72 12.90 -9.51
CA CYS A 208 -8.66 14.04 -10.42
C CYS A 208 -7.64 15.13 -9.99
N GLN A 209 -7.12 15.11 -8.76
CA GLN A 209 -6.22 16.17 -8.30
C GLN A 209 -4.82 16.08 -8.92
N ASN A 210 -4.33 14.87 -9.18
CA ASN A 210 -3.01 14.66 -9.73
C ASN A 210 -2.97 13.39 -10.59
N LYS A 211 -2.37 13.47 -11.77
CA LYS A 211 -2.24 12.33 -12.70
C LYS A 211 -1.39 11.17 -12.15
N SER A 212 -0.57 11.42 -11.13
CA SER A 212 0.24 10.41 -10.44
C SER A 212 -0.51 9.75 -9.28
N PHE A 213 -1.80 10.05 -9.09
CA PHE A 213 -2.62 9.45 -8.05
C PHE A 213 -3.40 8.24 -8.58
N THR A 214 -3.39 7.18 -7.79
CA THR A 214 -4.13 5.93 -8.02
C THR A 214 -4.86 5.50 -6.74
N LEU A 215 -5.72 4.49 -6.84
CA LEU A 215 -6.34 3.84 -5.69
C LEU A 215 -5.86 2.39 -5.59
N THR A 216 -5.70 1.89 -4.38
CA THR A 216 -5.53 0.46 -4.10
C THR A 216 -6.73 0.01 -3.26
N VAL A 217 -7.70 -0.67 -3.87
CA VAL A 217 -8.84 -1.21 -3.14
C VAL A 217 -8.41 -2.46 -2.39
N TRP A 218 -8.70 -2.53 -1.10
CA TRP A 218 -8.38 -3.69 -0.25
C TRP A 218 -9.57 -4.08 0.63
N THR A 219 -9.56 -5.29 1.17
CA THR A 219 -10.60 -5.75 2.10
C THR A 219 -10.04 -6.67 3.19
N SER A 220 -10.72 -6.72 4.33
CA SER A 220 -10.49 -7.74 5.35
C SER A 220 -11.41 -8.95 5.14
N ILE A 221 -11.06 -10.09 5.72
CA ILE A 221 -11.85 -11.34 5.66
C ILE A 221 -13.29 -11.15 6.19
N SER A 222 -13.48 -10.24 7.14
CA SER A 222 -14.78 -9.96 7.77
C SER A 222 -15.62 -8.89 7.06
N ASP A 223 -15.06 -8.23 6.06
CA ASP A 223 -15.72 -7.10 5.42
C ASP A 223 -16.76 -7.59 4.42
N VAL A 224 -17.87 -6.85 4.34
CA VAL A 224 -18.82 -6.95 3.23
C VAL A 224 -18.63 -5.70 2.36
N PHE A 225 -18.80 -5.82 1.04
CA PHE A 225 -18.70 -4.69 0.12
C PHE A 225 -19.76 -4.77 -0.98
N ASP A 226 -20.04 -3.63 -1.61
CA ASP A 226 -20.95 -3.56 -2.75
C ASP A 226 -20.20 -3.89 -4.05
N LEU A 227 -20.54 -5.03 -4.66
CA LEU A 227 -19.93 -5.49 -5.89
C LEU A 227 -20.12 -4.51 -7.06
N ASN A 228 -21.27 -3.83 -7.14
CA ASN A 228 -21.56 -2.92 -8.26
C ASN A 228 -20.64 -1.71 -8.25
N GLU A 229 -20.29 -1.23 -7.06
CA GLU A 229 -19.41 -0.09 -6.88
C GLU A 229 -17.96 -0.45 -7.21
N LEU A 230 -17.53 -1.68 -6.88
CA LEU A 230 -16.22 -2.17 -7.34
C LEU A 230 -16.17 -2.37 -8.86
N LEU A 231 -17.23 -2.90 -9.48
CA LEU A 231 -17.37 -2.98 -10.94
C LEU A 231 -17.39 -1.60 -11.60
N PHE A 232 -17.86 -0.57 -10.90
CA PHE A 232 -17.75 0.80 -11.37
C PHE A 232 -16.29 1.29 -11.33
N LEU A 233 -15.58 1.12 -10.21
CA LEU A 233 -14.15 1.46 -10.10
C LEU A 233 -13.28 0.69 -11.11
N ARG A 234 -13.66 -0.55 -11.43
CA ARG A 234 -12.98 -1.41 -12.41
C ARG A 234 -12.83 -0.76 -13.80
N LYS A 235 -13.71 0.18 -14.16
CA LYS A 235 -13.62 0.94 -15.42
C LYS A 235 -12.33 1.78 -15.52
N TYR A 236 -11.71 2.12 -14.38
CA TYR A 236 -10.47 2.90 -14.30
C TYR A 236 -9.25 1.98 -14.21
N LYS A 237 -9.07 1.13 -15.22
CA LYS A 237 -8.12 0.00 -15.27
C LYS A 237 -6.68 0.35 -14.87
N SER A 238 -6.19 1.51 -15.32
CA SER A 238 -4.83 1.97 -15.05
C SER A 238 -4.66 2.78 -13.76
N LEU A 239 -5.76 3.12 -13.10
CA LEU A 239 -5.77 3.99 -11.91
C LEU A 239 -6.24 3.28 -10.64
N VAL A 240 -6.78 2.07 -10.74
CA VAL A 240 -7.31 1.32 -9.60
C VAL A 240 -6.69 -0.08 -9.56
N TYR A 241 -5.98 -0.37 -8.48
CA TYR A 241 -5.41 -1.67 -8.15
C TYR A 241 -6.31 -2.39 -7.14
N PHE A 242 -6.27 -3.72 -7.11
CA PHE A 242 -7.08 -4.53 -6.21
C PHE A 242 -6.19 -5.45 -5.38
N ASP A 243 -5.95 -5.07 -4.13
CA ASP A 243 -5.24 -5.80 -3.08
C ASP A 243 -6.25 -6.62 -2.26
N MET A 244 -6.86 -7.62 -2.93
CA MET A 244 -7.95 -8.44 -2.40
C MET A 244 -7.72 -9.94 -2.70
N PRO A 245 -8.30 -10.86 -1.89
CA PRO A 245 -8.31 -12.29 -2.17
C PRO A 245 -8.75 -12.65 -3.60
N ASN A 246 -8.14 -13.70 -4.17
CA ASN A 246 -8.40 -14.10 -5.56
C ASN A 246 -9.88 -14.42 -5.85
N ASP A 247 -10.59 -15.02 -4.90
CA ASP A 247 -12.01 -15.35 -5.07
C ASP A 247 -12.88 -14.10 -5.23
N GLU A 248 -12.56 -13.02 -4.51
CA GLU A 248 -13.25 -11.75 -4.63
C GLU A 248 -12.86 -10.99 -5.89
N ILE A 249 -11.57 -11.02 -6.26
CA ILE A 249 -11.10 -10.46 -7.54
C ILE A 249 -11.82 -11.11 -8.72
N ASN A 250 -12.11 -12.42 -8.66
CA ASN A 250 -12.84 -13.11 -9.73
C ASN A 250 -14.27 -12.60 -9.94
N LEU A 251 -14.87 -11.95 -8.95
CA LEU A 251 -16.20 -11.34 -9.07
C LEU A 251 -16.20 -10.05 -9.90
N ILE A 252 -15.04 -9.43 -10.09
CA ILE A 252 -14.88 -8.13 -10.75
C ILE A 252 -13.96 -8.16 -12.00
N LYS A 253 -13.59 -9.36 -12.47
CA LYS A 253 -12.87 -9.55 -13.72
C LYS A 253 -13.74 -9.27 -14.93
#